data_AF-A0A2A6FU27-F1
#
_entry.id   AF-A0A2A6FU27-F1
#
_cell.length_a   1.000
_cell.length_b   1.000
_cell.length_c   1.000
_cell.angle_alpha   90.00
_cell.angle_beta   90.00
_cell.angle_gamma   90.00
#
_symmetry.space_group_name_H-M   'P 1'
#
loop_
_entity.id
_entity.type
_entity.pdbx_description
1 polymer ?
#
loop_
_entity_poly.entity_id
_entity_poly.type
_entity_poly.pdbx_seq_one_letter_code
_entity_poly.pdbx_strand_id
1 'polypeptide(L)'
;MEAATVFDRAEPSTLTILKGQQLITPTETAMTPIETTILAGGCFWGMQDLLRKHPGVTATRVGYSGGDVPNATYRHHGSHAEAVEVVFDPSIISYRELLEFFFQIHDPSTQDRQGNDTGTSYRSAIFTTSVEQDRIARNTIRDVDASGLWPGPVVTEVSAAGPFWEAEPEHQDYLERIPDGYTCHLIRPGWRLPRAPTVLFVCVHNAGRSQMAAGYLTALAGDRITVLSAGSAPAESLNPMAVHAMAEDGIDIQTNVPKILTPETVQTSDVVITMGCGDACPYYPGIRFEDWVLDDPAGQGIEAVRVIRDSIKERVQALIAELLP
;
A
#
# COMPACT_ATOMS: atom_id res chain seq x y z
N MET A 1 32.10 49.42 -74.19
CA MET A 1 31.47 48.27 -73.53
C MET A 1 32.02 47.03 -74.23
N GLU A 2 33.27 46.69 -73.95
CA GLU A 2 33.69 45.66 -72.96
C GLU A 2 33.28 44.25 -73.44
N ALA A 3 34.16 43.47 -74.07
CA ALA A 3 35.39 42.82 -73.61
C ALA A 3 35.15 41.68 -72.60
N ALA A 4 35.23 40.45 -73.14
CA ALA A 4 35.85 39.22 -72.61
C ALA A 4 35.71 38.86 -71.11
N THR A 5 35.33 37.61 -70.80
CA THR A 5 36.27 36.53 -70.41
C THR A 5 35.56 35.25 -69.90
N VAL A 6 36.07 34.11 -70.38
CA VAL A 6 36.34 32.82 -69.69
C VAL A 6 35.28 32.23 -68.73
N PHE A 7 34.74 31.08 -69.11
CA PHE A 7 34.10 30.11 -68.19
C PHE A 7 35.16 29.15 -67.62
N ASP A 8 35.37 29.17 -66.30
CA ASP A 8 35.81 27.97 -65.56
C ASP A 8 35.31 27.98 -64.09
N ARG A 9 35.05 26.75 -63.61
CA ARG A 9 34.56 26.18 -62.34
C ARG A 9 34.44 27.00 -61.04
N ALA A 10 33.38 26.71 -60.25
CA ALA A 10 33.43 26.51 -58.78
C ALA A 10 32.14 25.86 -58.22
N GLU A 11 32.30 25.06 -57.16
CA GLU A 11 31.34 24.15 -56.49
C GLU A 11 30.24 24.82 -55.64
N PRO A 12 29.17 24.10 -55.22
CA PRO A 12 28.24 24.62 -54.22
C PRO A 12 28.70 24.29 -52.80
N SER A 13 29.08 25.33 -52.05
CA SER A 13 29.36 25.29 -50.62
C SER A 13 28.07 25.25 -49.79
N THR A 14 28.05 24.32 -48.85
CA THR A 14 27.02 23.99 -47.86
C THR A 14 26.76 25.13 -46.87
N LEU A 15 25.49 25.45 -46.59
CA LEU A 15 25.08 26.30 -45.47
C LEU A 15 24.32 25.45 -44.43
N THR A 16 24.96 25.25 -43.28
CA THR A 16 24.38 24.69 -42.05
C THR A 16 23.86 25.85 -41.19
N ILE A 17 22.61 25.83 -40.70
CA ILE A 17 22.07 26.22 -39.35
C ILE A 17 20.56 25.79 -39.38
N LEU A 18 19.91 25.02 -38.51
CA LEU A 18 19.73 25.02 -37.04
C LEU A 18 19.37 23.60 -36.54
N LYS A 19 20.05 23.13 -35.49
CA LYS A 19 19.73 21.89 -34.78
C LYS A 19 18.59 22.11 -33.78
N GLY A 20 17.53 21.32 -33.94
CA GLY A 20 16.86 20.58 -32.85
C GLY A 20 16.17 21.39 -31.75
N GLN A 21 14.92 21.80 -32.00
CA GLN A 21 13.94 21.97 -30.93
C GLN A 21 13.46 20.56 -30.53
N GLN A 22 13.96 20.04 -29.41
CA GLN A 22 13.49 18.78 -28.87
C GLN A 22 12.16 19.03 -28.18
N LEU A 23 11.07 18.59 -28.81
CA LEU A 23 9.75 18.50 -28.21
C LEU A 23 9.86 17.58 -26.99
N ILE A 24 9.69 18.15 -25.80
CA ILE A 24 9.57 17.41 -24.56
C ILE A 24 8.14 16.84 -24.55
N THR A 25 7.98 15.59 -24.99
CA THR A 25 6.73 14.86 -24.76
C THR A 25 6.61 14.57 -23.26
N PRO A 26 5.41 14.71 -22.65
CA PRO A 26 5.19 14.33 -21.28
C PRO A 26 5.55 12.85 -21.11
N THR A 27 6.35 12.53 -20.10
CA THR A 27 6.63 11.15 -19.70
C THR A 27 5.30 10.47 -19.43
N GLU A 28 4.97 9.50 -20.29
CA GLU A 28 3.92 8.52 -20.08
C GLU A 28 4.20 7.87 -18.71
N THR A 29 3.37 8.18 -17.73
CA THR A 29 3.39 7.52 -16.42
C THR A 29 3.28 6.03 -16.69
N ALA A 30 4.36 5.29 -16.50
CA ALA A 30 4.37 3.85 -16.76
C ALA A 30 3.25 3.22 -15.91
N MET A 31 2.19 2.76 -16.58
CA MET A 31 1.11 2.02 -15.93
C MET A 31 1.76 0.81 -15.26
N THR A 32 1.59 0.69 -13.94
CA THR A 32 1.95 -0.53 -13.22
C THR A 32 1.20 -1.69 -13.89
N PRO A 33 1.91 -2.73 -14.35
CA PRO A 33 1.25 -3.83 -15.02
C PRO A 33 0.27 -4.51 -14.06
N ILE A 34 -0.92 -4.84 -14.57
CA ILE A 34 -1.92 -5.64 -13.86
C ILE A 34 -1.27 -6.98 -13.49
N GLU A 35 -1.47 -7.41 -12.24
CA GLU A 35 -0.90 -8.64 -11.70
C GLU A 35 -1.94 -9.76 -11.60
N THR A 36 -1.45 -10.99 -11.47
CA THR A 36 -2.28 -12.19 -11.29
C THR A 36 -1.73 -13.09 -10.20
N THR A 37 -2.63 -13.69 -9.41
CA THR A 37 -2.34 -14.72 -8.42
C THR A 37 -3.45 -15.77 -8.44
N ILE A 38 -3.18 -16.97 -7.93
CA ILE A 38 -4.22 -18.00 -7.75
C ILE A 38 -4.32 -18.33 -6.26
N LEU A 39 -5.53 -18.29 -5.72
CA LEU A 39 -5.81 -18.49 -4.29
C LEU A 39 -6.83 -19.62 -4.10
N ALA A 40 -6.58 -20.52 -3.15
CA ALA A 40 -7.50 -21.58 -2.74
C ALA A 40 -7.76 -21.48 -1.24
N GLY A 41 -9.03 -21.61 -0.82
CA GLY A 41 -9.42 -21.37 0.56
C GLY A 41 -10.76 -21.98 0.93
N GLY A 42 -11.12 -23.11 0.32
CA GLY A 42 -12.45 -23.73 0.44
C GLY A 42 -13.27 -23.60 -0.84
N CYS A 43 -14.60 -23.70 -0.70
CA CYS A 43 -15.54 -23.56 -1.81
C CYS A 43 -15.26 -22.29 -2.63
N PHE A 44 -14.94 -22.43 -3.92
CA PHE A 44 -14.55 -21.30 -4.77
C PHE A 44 -15.67 -20.29 -5.03
N TRP A 45 -16.95 -20.62 -4.75
CA TRP A 45 -18.09 -19.73 -4.96
C TRP A 45 -18.06 -18.57 -3.95
N GLY A 46 -17.92 -18.89 -2.66
CA GLY A 46 -17.78 -17.90 -1.60
C GLY A 46 -16.50 -17.09 -1.71
N MET A 47 -15.41 -17.76 -2.11
CA MET A 47 -14.13 -17.09 -2.40
C MET A 47 -14.27 -16.05 -3.52
N GLN A 48 -14.80 -16.43 -4.68
CA GLN A 48 -14.97 -15.53 -5.83
C GLN A 48 -15.91 -14.36 -5.47
N ASP A 49 -17.01 -14.63 -4.78
CA ASP A 49 -18.00 -13.62 -4.40
C ASP A 49 -17.43 -12.51 -3.54
N LEU A 50 -16.53 -12.84 -2.60
CA LEU A 50 -15.88 -11.85 -1.74
C LEU A 50 -14.71 -11.17 -2.44
N LEU A 51 -13.84 -11.93 -3.11
CA LEU A 51 -12.64 -11.39 -3.80
C LEU A 51 -13.01 -10.40 -4.90
N ARG A 52 -14.03 -10.71 -5.71
CA ARG A 52 -14.45 -9.83 -6.83
C ARG A 52 -14.91 -8.44 -6.38
N LYS A 53 -15.40 -8.31 -5.14
CA LYS A 53 -15.97 -7.07 -4.60
C LYS A 53 -14.89 -6.18 -3.98
N HIS A 54 -13.68 -6.68 -3.82
CA HIS A 54 -12.60 -5.92 -3.22
C HIS A 54 -12.07 -4.85 -4.20
N PRO A 55 -11.96 -3.58 -3.77
CA PRO A 55 -11.34 -2.54 -4.61
C PRO A 55 -9.96 -2.95 -5.12
N GLY A 56 -9.70 -2.69 -6.40
CA GLY A 56 -8.45 -3.05 -7.08
C GLY A 56 -8.45 -4.43 -7.74
N VAL A 57 -9.38 -5.32 -7.41
CA VAL A 57 -9.59 -6.56 -8.17
C VAL A 57 -10.33 -6.23 -9.47
N THR A 58 -9.76 -6.61 -10.62
CA THR A 58 -10.27 -6.26 -11.95
C THR A 58 -10.93 -7.42 -12.67
N ALA A 59 -10.51 -8.66 -12.40
CA ALA A 59 -11.19 -9.86 -12.87
C ALA A 59 -10.96 -11.05 -11.93
N THR A 60 -11.91 -11.98 -11.92
CA THR A 60 -11.78 -13.26 -11.22
C THR A 60 -12.38 -14.38 -12.08
N ARG A 61 -11.80 -15.58 -12.01
CA ARG A 61 -12.43 -16.81 -12.50
C ARG A 61 -12.12 -17.97 -11.56
N VAL A 62 -13.07 -18.90 -11.46
CA VAL A 62 -12.92 -20.10 -10.62
C VAL A 62 -12.43 -21.30 -11.43
N GLY A 63 -11.75 -22.22 -10.76
CA GLY A 63 -11.12 -23.37 -11.41
C GLY A 63 -10.40 -24.30 -10.45
N TYR A 64 -9.54 -25.14 -11.01
CA TYR A 64 -8.80 -26.18 -10.31
C TYR A 64 -7.29 -25.99 -10.55
N SER A 65 -6.49 -25.91 -9.48
CA SER A 65 -5.02 -25.73 -9.58
C SER A 65 -4.26 -26.44 -8.44
N GLY A 66 -2.95 -26.58 -8.60
CA GLY A 66 -2.07 -27.23 -7.61
C GLY A 66 -2.23 -28.75 -7.47
N GLY A 67 -2.63 -29.44 -8.54
CA GLY A 67 -2.85 -30.89 -8.55
C GLY A 67 -2.17 -31.60 -9.72
N ASP A 68 -2.63 -32.82 -9.99
CA ASP A 68 -1.93 -33.82 -10.80
C ASP A 68 -2.58 -34.14 -12.15
N VAL A 69 -3.87 -33.82 -12.34
CA VAL A 69 -4.63 -34.23 -13.54
C VAL A 69 -4.81 -33.07 -14.52
N PRO A 70 -4.55 -33.26 -15.82
CA PRO A 70 -4.86 -32.25 -16.83
C PRO A 70 -6.36 -32.20 -17.13
N ASN A 71 -6.85 -31.07 -17.65
CA ASN A 71 -8.25 -30.84 -18.03
C ASN A 71 -9.22 -31.17 -16.88
N ALA A 72 -8.88 -30.71 -15.68
CA ALA A 72 -9.69 -30.95 -14.48
C ALA A 72 -11.11 -30.40 -14.64
N THR A 73 -12.08 -31.12 -14.06
CA THR A 73 -13.51 -30.80 -14.07
C THR A 73 -14.06 -30.91 -12.65
N TYR A 74 -15.25 -30.38 -12.38
CA TYR A 74 -15.86 -30.43 -11.05
C TYR A 74 -16.00 -31.85 -10.51
N ARG A 75 -16.24 -32.83 -11.40
CA ARG A 75 -16.38 -34.25 -11.01
C ARG A 75 -15.05 -35.00 -10.99
N HIS A 76 -14.02 -34.48 -11.65
CA HIS A 76 -12.71 -35.12 -11.79
C HIS A 76 -11.60 -34.07 -11.84
N HIS A 77 -11.13 -33.65 -10.67
CA HIS A 77 -10.01 -32.72 -10.52
C HIS A 77 -8.86 -33.29 -9.67
N GLY A 78 -8.84 -34.61 -9.39
CA GLY A 78 -7.73 -35.27 -8.70
C GLY A 78 -7.33 -34.59 -7.39
N SER A 79 -6.05 -34.26 -7.26
CA SER A 79 -5.48 -33.53 -6.10
C SER A 79 -5.56 -32.00 -6.20
N HIS A 80 -6.16 -31.45 -7.25
CA HIS A 80 -6.32 -30.00 -7.38
C HIS A 80 -7.20 -29.44 -6.26
N ALA A 81 -6.86 -28.24 -5.80
CA ALA A 81 -7.74 -27.42 -4.99
C ALA A 81 -8.75 -26.68 -5.88
N GLU A 82 -9.96 -26.45 -5.36
CA GLU A 82 -10.83 -25.39 -5.85
C GLU A 82 -10.13 -24.05 -5.60
N ALA A 83 -9.96 -23.27 -6.65
CA ALA A 83 -9.15 -22.07 -6.63
C ALA A 83 -9.79 -20.94 -7.44
N VAL A 84 -9.38 -19.71 -7.13
CA VAL A 84 -9.75 -18.48 -7.83
C VAL A 84 -8.48 -17.88 -8.42
N GLU A 85 -8.45 -17.69 -9.74
CA GLU A 85 -7.47 -16.82 -10.38
C GLU A 85 -7.96 -15.38 -10.23
N VAL A 86 -7.13 -14.54 -9.61
CA VAL A 86 -7.45 -13.15 -9.28
C VAL A 86 -6.51 -12.25 -10.06
N VAL A 87 -7.10 -11.36 -10.86
CA VAL A 87 -6.41 -10.32 -11.61
C VAL A 87 -6.65 -8.99 -10.89
N PHE A 88 -5.59 -8.24 -10.57
CA PHE A 88 -5.69 -7.03 -9.75
C PHE A 88 -4.74 -5.92 -10.19
N ASP A 89 -5.10 -4.68 -9.90
CA ASP A 89 -4.30 -3.49 -10.16
C ASP A 89 -3.44 -3.16 -8.93
N PRO A 90 -2.11 -3.34 -8.99
CA PRO A 90 -1.22 -3.08 -7.85
C PRO A 90 -1.10 -1.60 -7.49
N SER A 91 -1.62 -0.67 -8.31
CA SER A 91 -1.74 0.74 -7.94
C SER A 91 -2.93 1.05 -7.04
N ILE A 92 -3.91 0.13 -6.94
CA ILE A 92 -5.11 0.27 -6.11
C ILE A 92 -5.05 -0.66 -4.89
N ILE A 93 -4.60 -1.90 -5.08
CA ILE A 93 -4.45 -2.88 -4.00
C ILE A 93 -3.11 -3.60 -4.14
N SER A 94 -2.30 -3.58 -3.09
CA SER A 94 -1.06 -4.35 -3.09
C SER A 94 -1.34 -5.85 -2.97
N TYR A 95 -0.42 -6.68 -3.45
CA TYR A 95 -0.50 -8.13 -3.27
C TYR A 95 -0.59 -8.53 -1.79
N ARG A 96 0.08 -7.79 -0.90
CA ARG A 96 0.00 -7.98 0.55
C ARG A 96 -1.42 -7.77 1.08
N GLU A 97 -2.05 -6.66 0.73
CA GLU A 97 -3.43 -6.35 1.16
C GLU A 97 -4.43 -7.38 0.62
N LEU A 98 -4.23 -7.84 -0.63
CA LEU A 98 -5.04 -8.94 -1.18
C LEU A 98 -4.92 -10.22 -0.34
N LEU A 99 -3.71 -10.57 0.10
CA LEU A 99 -3.49 -11.74 0.97
C LEU A 99 -4.07 -11.54 2.38
N GLU A 100 -3.99 -10.35 2.94
CA GLU A 100 -4.65 -10.05 4.22
C GLU A 100 -6.16 -10.25 4.13
N PHE A 101 -6.78 -9.78 3.04
CA PHE A 101 -8.20 -10.02 2.79
C PHE A 101 -8.50 -11.50 2.58
N PHE A 102 -7.65 -12.23 1.84
CA PHE A 102 -7.75 -13.69 1.70
C PHE A 102 -7.77 -14.39 3.07
N PHE A 103 -6.85 -14.08 3.97
CA PHE A 103 -6.82 -14.64 5.32
C PHE A 103 -7.99 -14.20 6.21
N GLN A 104 -8.66 -13.10 5.86
CA GLN A 104 -9.84 -12.62 6.58
C GLN A 104 -11.12 -13.40 6.23
N ILE A 105 -11.21 -13.96 5.02
CA ILE A 105 -12.46 -14.55 4.48
C ILE A 105 -12.57 -16.07 4.61
N HIS A 106 -11.46 -16.77 4.87
CA HIS A 106 -11.44 -18.24 5.08
C HIS A 106 -10.57 -18.59 6.30
N ASP A 107 -10.88 -19.68 7.00
CA ASP A 107 -10.03 -20.19 8.10
C ASP A 107 -8.79 -20.88 7.53
N PRO A 108 -7.57 -20.32 7.73
CA PRO A 108 -6.33 -20.87 7.20
C PRO A 108 -5.70 -21.91 8.12
N SER A 109 -6.33 -22.25 9.25
CA SER A 109 -5.80 -23.19 10.25
C SER A 109 -6.32 -24.62 10.12
N THR A 110 -7.28 -24.85 9.22
CA THR A 110 -7.93 -26.15 9.02
C THR A 110 -7.35 -26.89 7.81
N GLN A 111 -6.56 -27.94 8.07
CA GLN A 111 -5.98 -28.79 7.02
C GLN A 111 -7.08 -29.50 6.22
N ASP A 112 -7.00 -29.39 4.88
CA ASP A 112 -7.89 -30.06 3.92
C ASP A 112 -9.39 -29.89 4.26
N ARG A 113 -9.76 -28.70 4.74
CA ARG A 113 -11.12 -28.37 5.15
C ARG A 113 -11.34 -26.86 5.16
N GLN A 114 -12.56 -26.45 4.80
CA GLN A 114 -13.08 -25.12 5.10
C GLN A 114 -14.53 -25.22 5.59
N GLY A 115 -14.80 -24.80 6.83
CA GLY A 115 -16.14 -24.90 7.40
C GLY A 115 -16.70 -26.33 7.37
N ASN A 116 -17.78 -26.53 6.61
CA ASN A 116 -18.42 -27.84 6.42
C ASN A 116 -17.82 -28.64 5.25
N ASP A 117 -17.05 -28.01 4.38
CA ASP A 117 -16.47 -28.60 3.19
C ASP A 117 -15.15 -29.30 3.55
N THR A 118 -15.09 -30.63 3.40
CA THR A 118 -13.95 -31.46 3.84
C THR A 118 -13.35 -32.20 2.65
N GLY A 119 -12.03 -32.14 2.51
CA GLY A 119 -11.26 -32.76 1.43
C GLY A 119 -10.15 -31.83 0.94
N THR A 120 -9.14 -32.42 0.27
CA THR A 120 -7.99 -31.70 -0.28
C THR A 120 -8.38 -30.64 -1.33
N SER A 121 -9.58 -30.75 -1.90
CA SER A 121 -10.19 -29.76 -2.78
C SER A 121 -10.42 -28.42 -2.09
N TYR A 122 -10.62 -28.44 -0.77
CA TYR A 122 -10.97 -27.28 0.04
C TYR A 122 -9.81 -26.76 0.91
N ARG A 123 -8.59 -27.25 0.65
CA ARG A 123 -7.40 -26.82 1.39
C ARG A 123 -7.08 -25.35 1.13
N SER A 124 -6.38 -24.73 2.08
CA SER A 124 -5.84 -23.38 1.91
C SER A 124 -4.52 -23.44 1.13
N ALA A 125 -4.41 -22.70 0.02
CA ALA A 125 -3.19 -22.60 -0.77
C ALA A 125 -3.06 -21.24 -1.48
N ILE A 126 -1.83 -20.79 -1.67
CA ILE A 126 -1.44 -19.63 -2.47
C ILE A 126 -0.50 -20.13 -3.57
N PHE A 127 -0.91 -19.96 -4.83
CA PHE A 127 -0.06 -20.27 -5.99
C PHE A 127 0.45 -18.98 -6.63
N THR A 128 1.74 -18.70 -6.44
CA THR A 128 2.37 -17.42 -6.75
C THR A 128 2.95 -17.39 -8.17
N THR A 129 2.81 -16.28 -8.88
CA THR A 129 3.31 -16.12 -10.26
C THR A 129 4.71 -15.50 -10.33
N SER A 130 5.25 -15.02 -9.21
CA SER A 130 6.58 -14.44 -9.12
C SER A 130 7.28 -14.76 -7.79
N VAL A 131 8.61 -14.60 -7.77
CA VAL A 131 9.43 -14.75 -6.55
C VAL A 131 9.05 -13.71 -5.50
N GLU A 132 8.64 -12.51 -5.92
CA GLU A 132 8.22 -11.46 -5.00
C GLU A 132 6.88 -11.80 -4.35
N GLN A 133 5.93 -12.37 -5.10
CA GLN A 133 4.69 -12.90 -4.52
C GLN A 133 4.98 -14.04 -3.51
N ASP A 134 5.88 -14.98 -3.82
CA ASP A 134 6.28 -16.04 -2.86
C ASP A 134 6.84 -15.44 -1.56
N ARG A 135 7.74 -14.45 -1.67
CA ARG A 135 8.30 -13.73 -0.52
C ARG A 135 7.22 -13.05 0.32
N ILE A 136 6.32 -12.30 -0.32
CA ILE A 136 5.22 -11.60 0.36
C ILE A 136 4.25 -12.58 1.00
N ALA A 137 3.89 -13.68 0.33
CA ALA A 137 3.00 -14.69 0.87
C ALA A 137 3.56 -15.33 2.15
N ARG A 138 4.83 -15.76 2.11
CA ARG A 138 5.50 -16.33 3.28
C ARG A 138 5.63 -15.35 4.44
N ASN A 139 5.94 -14.08 4.15
CA ASN A 139 5.99 -13.04 5.19
C ASN A 139 4.61 -12.75 5.79
N THR A 140 3.56 -12.71 4.96
CA THR A 140 2.18 -12.49 5.43
C THR A 140 1.73 -13.62 6.34
N ILE A 141 2.04 -14.88 5.99
CA ILE A 141 1.77 -16.04 6.86
C ILE A 141 2.48 -15.88 8.21
N ARG A 142 3.76 -15.49 8.21
CA ARG A 142 4.51 -15.26 9.46
C ARG A 142 3.86 -14.19 10.33
N ASP A 143 3.36 -13.11 9.73
CA ASP A 143 2.69 -12.04 10.45
C ASP A 143 1.32 -12.51 11.00
N VAL A 144 0.57 -13.31 10.22
CA VAL A 144 -0.69 -13.93 10.65
C VAL A 144 -0.46 -14.82 11.86
N ASP A 145 0.52 -15.73 11.81
CA ASP A 145 0.87 -16.59 12.93
C ASP A 145 1.36 -15.78 14.15
N ALA A 146 2.22 -14.78 13.93
CA ALA A 146 2.78 -13.96 15.01
C ALA A 146 1.72 -13.09 15.70
N SER A 147 0.64 -12.70 14.98
CA SER A 147 -0.42 -11.87 15.54
C SER A 147 -1.24 -12.57 16.64
N GLY A 148 -1.36 -13.91 16.58
CA GLY A 148 -2.24 -14.68 17.47
C GLY A 148 -3.74 -14.36 17.31
N LEU A 149 -4.14 -13.67 16.24
CA LEU A 149 -5.55 -13.28 16.00
C LEU A 149 -6.37 -14.39 15.31
N TRP A 150 -5.70 -15.34 14.66
CA TRP A 150 -6.31 -16.50 14.01
C TRP A 150 -6.42 -17.68 14.99
N PRO A 151 -7.38 -18.60 14.77
CA PRO A 151 -7.75 -19.64 15.73
C PRO A 151 -6.68 -20.73 15.93
N GLY A 152 -5.69 -20.80 15.04
CA GLY A 152 -4.59 -21.76 15.12
C GLY A 152 -3.49 -21.45 14.10
N PRO A 153 -2.41 -22.26 14.08
CA PRO A 153 -1.31 -22.11 13.12
C PRO A 153 -1.80 -22.18 11.69
N VAL A 154 -1.26 -21.33 10.83
CA VAL A 154 -1.57 -21.34 9.40
C VAL A 154 -1.03 -22.63 8.75
N VAL A 155 -1.92 -23.34 8.05
CA VAL A 155 -1.58 -24.54 7.25
C VAL A 155 -1.56 -24.27 5.74
N THR A 156 -1.72 -23.01 5.33
CA THR A 156 -1.75 -22.59 3.93
C THR A 156 -0.48 -23.00 3.19
N GLU A 157 -0.65 -23.75 2.10
CA GLU A 157 0.45 -24.12 1.20
C GLU A 157 0.89 -22.91 0.36
N VAL A 158 2.20 -22.71 0.17
CA VAL A 158 2.74 -21.70 -0.76
C VAL A 158 3.64 -22.37 -1.78
N SER A 159 3.26 -22.29 -3.05
CA SER A 159 3.99 -22.88 -4.17
C SER A 159 3.89 -22.03 -5.44
N ALA A 160 4.76 -22.28 -6.41
CA ALA A 160 4.69 -21.59 -7.69
C ALA A 160 3.42 -21.99 -8.47
N ALA A 161 2.81 -21.03 -9.16
CA ALA A 161 1.65 -21.27 -10.01
C ALA A 161 1.97 -22.26 -11.14
N GLY A 162 1.20 -23.35 -11.18
CA GLY A 162 1.15 -24.30 -12.30
C GLY A 162 -0.03 -24.00 -13.24
N PRO A 163 -0.48 -24.99 -14.02
CA PRO A 163 -1.71 -24.85 -14.81
C PRO A 163 -2.93 -24.51 -13.96
N PHE A 164 -3.82 -23.69 -14.52
CA PHE A 164 -5.14 -23.38 -13.98
C PHE A 164 -6.21 -23.90 -14.93
N TRP A 165 -7.02 -24.85 -14.46
CA TRP A 165 -8.12 -25.43 -15.23
C TRP A 165 -9.41 -24.71 -14.87
N GLU A 166 -9.86 -23.81 -15.74
CA GLU A 166 -11.10 -23.06 -15.53
C GLU A 166 -12.28 -24.02 -15.32
N ALA A 167 -13.07 -23.76 -14.28
CA ALA A 167 -14.26 -24.55 -13.99
C ALA A 167 -15.38 -24.23 -14.98
N GLU A 168 -16.34 -25.14 -15.05
CA GLU A 168 -17.46 -25.09 -15.97
C GLU A 168 -18.30 -23.81 -15.78
N PRO A 169 -18.96 -23.30 -16.84
CA PRO A 169 -19.67 -22.01 -16.81
C PRO A 169 -20.70 -21.88 -15.68
N GLU A 170 -21.32 -22.98 -15.26
CA GLU A 170 -22.26 -22.99 -14.13
C GLU A 170 -21.62 -22.69 -12.76
N HIS A 171 -20.28 -22.73 -12.64
CA HIS A 171 -19.56 -22.36 -11.43
C HIS A 171 -19.07 -20.91 -11.44
N GLN A 172 -18.90 -20.31 -12.63
CA GLN A 172 -18.49 -18.92 -12.75
C GLN A 172 -19.61 -17.99 -12.27
N ASP A 173 -19.24 -17.01 -11.43
CA ASP A 173 -20.16 -16.00 -10.90
C ASP A 173 -21.37 -16.61 -10.19
N TYR A 174 -21.20 -17.78 -9.55
CA TYR A 174 -22.30 -18.57 -9.00
C TYR A 174 -23.20 -17.76 -8.04
N LEU A 175 -22.59 -17.05 -7.08
CA LEU A 175 -23.33 -16.25 -6.09
C LEU A 175 -23.83 -14.91 -6.63
N GLU A 176 -23.31 -14.41 -7.75
CA GLU A 176 -23.94 -13.28 -8.44
C GLU A 176 -25.26 -13.72 -9.09
N ARG A 177 -25.29 -14.94 -9.65
CA ARG A 177 -26.49 -15.52 -10.27
C ARG A 177 -27.48 -16.08 -9.25
N ILE A 178 -26.98 -16.61 -8.13
CA ILE A 178 -27.76 -17.22 -7.07
C ILE A 178 -27.31 -16.64 -5.71
N PRO A 179 -27.78 -15.44 -5.34
CA PRO A 179 -27.30 -14.74 -4.12
C PRO A 179 -27.57 -15.47 -2.81
N ASP A 180 -28.65 -16.26 -2.74
CA ASP A 180 -28.99 -17.11 -1.58
C ASP A 180 -28.36 -18.51 -1.69
N GLY A 181 -27.39 -18.68 -2.60
CA GLY A 181 -26.65 -19.93 -2.79
C GLY A 181 -25.75 -20.26 -1.60
N TYR A 182 -25.20 -21.48 -1.60
CA TYR A 182 -24.32 -21.93 -0.52
C TYR A 182 -23.02 -21.13 -0.47
N THR A 183 -22.67 -20.67 0.72
CA THR A 183 -21.33 -20.18 1.07
C THR A 183 -21.06 -20.41 2.55
N CYS A 184 -19.82 -20.74 2.89
CA CYS A 184 -19.31 -20.73 4.27
C CYS A 184 -18.29 -19.60 4.50
N HIS A 185 -18.00 -18.80 3.47
CA HIS A 185 -17.07 -17.68 3.53
C HIS A 185 -17.75 -16.42 4.04
N LEU A 186 -17.06 -15.72 4.93
CA LEU A 186 -17.50 -14.45 5.50
C LEU A 186 -16.29 -13.64 5.94
N ILE A 187 -16.41 -12.31 5.87
CA ILE A 187 -15.38 -11.40 6.38
C ILE A 187 -15.41 -11.44 7.91
N ARG A 188 -14.28 -11.80 8.53
CA ARG A 188 -14.12 -11.82 9.99
C ARG A 188 -13.41 -10.53 10.43
N PRO A 189 -14.10 -9.54 11.04
CA PRO A 189 -13.51 -8.22 11.30
C PRO A 189 -12.28 -8.25 12.22
N GLY A 190 -12.19 -9.25 13.12
CA GLY A 190 -11.05 -9.43 14.02
C GLY A 190 -9.85 -10.14 13.40
N TRP A 191 -9.98 -10.70 12.20
CA TRP A 191 -8.88 -11.35 11.46
C TRP A 191 -8.23 -10.34 10.53
N ARG A 192 -7.60 -9.34 11.15
CA ARG A 192 -6.93 -8.25 10.45
C ARG A 192 -5.56 -8.06 11.07
N LEU A 193 -4.51 -8.14 10.26
CA LEU A 193 -3.18 -7.82 10.75
C LEU A 193 -3.15 -6.37 11.24
N PRO A 194 -2.55 -6.10 12.42
CA PRO A 194 -2.33 -4.74 12.84
C PRO A 194 -1.37 -4.10 11.82
N ARG A 195 -1.87 -3.15 11.02
CA ARG A 195 -1.01 -2.27 10.24
C ARG A 195 -0.34 -1.27 11.19
N ALA A 196 0.91 -0.91 10.92
CA ALA A 196 1.55 0.19 11.61
C ALA A 196 0.64 1.42 11.51
N PRO A 197 0.16 1.98 12.65
CA PRO A 197 -0.75 3.10 12.60
C PRO A 197 -0.09 4.26 11.85
N THR A 198 -0.85 4.98 11.05
CA THR A 198 -0.37 6.17 10.35
C THR A 198 -0.69 7.40 11.18
N VAL A 199 0.35 8.15 11.56
CA VAL A 199 0.23 9.40 12.29
C VAL A 199 0.61 10.56 11.38
N LEU A 200 -0.30 11.52 11.21
CA LEU A 200 -0.06 12.76 10.49
C LEU A 200 0.08 13.95 11.44
N PHE A 201 1.23 14.62 11.40
CA PHE A 201 1.48 15.87 12.11
C PHE A 201 1.20 17.09 11.22
N VAL A 202 0.30 17.96 11.64
CA VAL A 202 -0.13 19.14 10.87
C VAL A 202 0.20 20.43 11.63
N CYS A 203 0.90 21.36 10.99
CA CYS A 203 1.01 22.74 11.47
C CYS A 203 0.82 23.73 10.31
N VAL A 204 0.94 25.05 10.51
CA VAL A 204 0.72 26.01 9.41
C VAL A 204 1.75 25.81 8.30
N HIS A 205 3.04 25.88 8.63
CA HIS A 205 4.11 25.96 7.64
C HIS A 205 4.86 24.65 7.36
N ASN A 206 4.58 23.58 8.10
CA ASN A 206 5.34 22.32 8.05
C ASN A 206 6.87 22.49 8.08
N ALA A 207 7.33 23.48 8.84
CA ALA A 207 8.74 23.87 8.92
C ALA A 207 9.34 23.73 10.34
N GLY A 208 8.50 23.58 11.37
CA GLY A 208 8.91 23.56 12.78
C GLY A 208 8.25 22.43 13.56
N ARG A 209 7.18 22.74 14.31
CA ARG A 209 6.49 21.79 15.22
C ARG A 209 6.23 20.41 14.60
N SER A 210 5.56 20.35 13.45
CA SER A 210 5.23 19.06 12.82
C SER A 210 6.45 18.30 12.30
N GLN A 211 7.53 18.99 11.93
CA GLN A 211 8.78 18.35 11.51
C GLN A 211 9.56 17.77 12.70
N MET A 212 9.59 18.51 13.82
CA MET A 212 10.18 18.00 15.07
C MET A 212 9.40 16.78 15.59
N ALA A 213 8.07 16.84 15.57
CA ALA A 213 7.22 15.73 15.99
C ALA A 213 7.40 14.49 15.10
N ALA A 214 7.42 14.67 13.78
CA ALA A 214 7.70 13.60 12.83
C ALA A 214 9.10 13.01 13.02
N GLY A 215 10.12 13.85 13.26
CA GLY A 215 11.48 13.42 13.54
C GLY A 215 11.57 12.53 14.78
N TYR A 216 10.97 12.95 15.91
CA TYR A 216 10.93 12.11 17.12
C TYR A 216 10.16 10.82 16.92
N LEU A 217 8.97 10.87 16.30
CA LEU A 217 8.16 9.68 16.11
C LEU A 217 8.89 8.66 15.23
N THR A 218 9.55 9.12 14.17
CA THR A 218 10.37 8.27 13.29
C THR A 218 11.54 7.65 14.05
N ALA A 219 12.28 8.46 14.81
CA ALA A 219 13.45 8.01 15.56
C ALA A 219 13.11 7.01 16.68
N LEU A 220 11.96 7.15 17.31
CA LEU A 220 11.55 6.34 18.48
C LEU A 220 10.68 5.13 18.10
N ALA A 221 9.80 5.25 17.10
CA ALA A 221 8.89 4.18 16.69
C ALA A 221 9.49 3.28 15.60
N GLY A 222 10.41 3.79 14.76
CA GLY A 222 10.93 3.06 13.62
C GLY A 222 9.83 2.77 12.59
N ASP A 223 9.80 1.53 12.09
CA ASP A 223 8.81 1.03 11.13
C ASP A 223 7.47 0.64 11.77
N ARG A 224 7.37 0.69 13.11
CA ARG A 224 6.14 0.33 13.84
C ARG A 224 5.01 1.34 13.68
N ILE A 225 5.30 2.56 13.22
CA ILE A 225 4.33 3.63 12.98
C ILE A 225 4.71 4.32 11.66
N THR A 226 3.73 4.49 10.77
CA THR A 226 3.92 5.28 9.55
C THR A 226 3.81 6.76 9.89
N VAL A 227 4.85 7.54 9.60
CA VAL A 227 4.93 8.96 10.00
C VAL A 227 4.76 9.88 8.80
N LEU A 228 3.76 10.75 8.87
CA LEU A 228 3.51 11.81 7.90
C LEU A 228 3.60 13.19 8.56
N SER A 229 3.95 14.22 7.78
CA SER A 229 3.79 15.61 8.19
C SER A 229 3.40 16.50 7.02
N ALA A 230 2.59 17.51 7.30
CA ALA A 230 2.10 18.44 6.29
C ALA A 230 1.75 19.82 6.88
N GLY A 231 1.51 20.79 5.99
CA GLY A 231 1.22 22.17 6.33
C GLY A 231 0.06 22.75 5.55
N SER A 232 -0.76 23.59 6.18
CA SER A 232 -1.86 24.29 5.48
C SER A 232 -1.37 25.40 4.55
N ALA A 233 -0.22 26.00 4.87
CA ALA A 233 0.50 26.98 4.05
C ALA A 233 2.02 26.74 4.18
N PRO A 234 2.57 25.69 3.52
CA PRO A 234 3.96 25.27 3.71
C PRO A 234 4.95 26.38 3.41
N ALA A 235 6.00 26.48 4.23
CA ALA A 235 7.12 27.37 3.95
C ALA A 235 8.04 26.78 2.87
N GLU A 236 8.92 27.60 2.31
CA GLU A 236 9.91 27.15 1.33
C GLU A 236 11.03 26.29 1.94
N SER A 237 11.29 26.46 3.23
CA SER A 237 12.35 25.75 3.96
C SER A 237 11.99 25.52 5.42
N LEU A 238 12.71 24.61 6.06
CA LEU A 238 12.58 24.31 7.48
C LEU A 238 13.07 25.49 8.34
N ASN A 239 12.51 25.60 9.55
CA ASN A 239 13.01 26.54 10.54
C ASN A 239 14.42 26.09 10.99
N PRO A 240 15.47 26.90 10.77
CA PRO A 240 16.84 26.51 11.11
C PRO A 240 17.05 26.20 12.59
N MET A 241 16.30 26.86 13.48
CA MET A 241 16.37 26.59 14.92
C MET A 241 15.73 25.25 15.27
N ALA A 242 14.69 24.83 14.57
CA ALA A 242 14.12 23.49 14.74
C ALA A 242 15.10 22.41 14.27
N VAL A 243 15.76 22.62 13.12
CA VAL A 243 16.82 21.71 12.63
C VAL A 243 17.95 21.59 13.66
N HIS A 244 18.44 22.73 14.17
CA HIS A 244 19.51 22.74 15.17
C HIS A 244 19.07 22.04 16.47
N ALA A 245 17.87 22.33 16.97
CA ALA A 245 17.36 21.72 18.20
C ALA A 245 17.20 20.20 18.06
N MET A 246 16.76 19.68 16.92
CA MET A 246 16.65 18.23 16.69
C MET A 246 18.02 17.56 16.56
N ALA A 247 18.99 18.24 15.93
CA ALA A 247 20.35 17.72 15.78
C ALA A 247 21.07 17.52 17.13
N GLU A 248 20.75 18.34 18.15
CA GLU A 248 21.26 18.14 19.53
C GLU A 248 20.84 16.78 20.12
N ASP A 249 19.69 16.27 19.73
CA ASP A 249 19.16 14.96 20.12
C ASP A 249 19.58 13.82 19.15
N GLY A 250 20.45 14.12 18.18
CA GLY A 250 20.93 13.17 17.18
C GLY A 250 19.91 12.83 16.08
N ILE A 251 18.85 13.65 15.94
CA ILE A 251 17.80 13.46 14.93
C ILE A 251 18.02 14.47 13.80
N ASP A 252 18.40 13.98 12.62
CA ASP A 252 18.56 14.82 11.44
C ASP A 252 17.23 14.98 10.70
N ILE A 253 16.74 16.23 10.63
CA ILE A 253 15.57 16.61 9.82
C ILE A 253 15.93 17.55 8.68
N GLN A 254 17.20 17.90 8.48
CA GLN A 254 17.61 19.01 7.60
C GLN A 254 17.17 18.84 6.14
N THR A 255 17.07 17.59 5.68
CA THR A 255 16.71 17.24 4.31
C THR A 255 15.20 17.13 4.10
N ASN A 256 14.39 17.29 5.16
CA ASN A 256 12.95 17.25 5.02
C ASN A 256 12.44 18.47 4.25
N VAL A 257 11.45 18.24 3.40
CA VAL A 257 10.81 19.28 2.60
C VAL A 257 9.43 19.55 3.17
N PRO A 258 9.04 20.81 3.43
CA PRO A 258 7.67 21.16 3.77
C PRO A 258 6.67 20.72 2.69
N LYS A 259 5.58 20.07 3.08
CA LYS A 259 4.57 19.50 2.18
C LYS A 259 3.21 20.12 2.43
N ILE A 260 2.43 20.31 1.37
CA ILE A 260 1.04 20.77 1.44
C ILE A 260 0.15 19.70 2.06
N LEU A 261 -0.74 20.11 2.96
CA LEU A 261 -1.79 19.25 3.51
C LEU A 261 -2.81 18.94 2.42
N THR A 262 -3.05 17.65 2.16
CA THR A 262 -4.06 17.20 1.19
C THR A 262 -5.16 16.41 1.89
N PRO A 263 -6.41 16.44 1.37
CA PRO A 263 -7.48 15.55 1.82
C PRO A 263 -7.07 14.08 1.95
N GLU A 264 -6.33 13.58 0.96
CA GLU A 264 -5.84 12.20 0.91
C GLU A 264 -4.91 11.87 2.07
N THR A 265 -3.96 12.75 2.41
CA THR A 265 -3.06 12.52 3.56
C THR A 265 -3.81 12.44 4.88
N VAL A 266 -4.90 13.21 5.03
CA VAL A 266 -5.75 13.14 6.22
C VAL A 266 -6.54 11.83 6.22
N GLN A 267 -7.20 11.49 5.11
CA GLN A 267 -8.04 10.28 4.98
C GLN A 267 -7.29 8.96 5.15
N THR A 268 -6.00 8.94 4.81
CA THR A 268 -5.14 7.74 4.91
C THR A 268 -4.48 7.60 6.30
N SER A 269 -4.66 8.58 7.18
CA SER A 269 -4.11 8.58 8.54
C SER A 269 -5.06 7.98 9.56
N ASP A 270 -4.53 7.22 10.52
CA ASP A 270 -5.31 6.70 11.66
C ASP A 270 -5.43 7.77 12.76
N VAL A 271 -4.38 8.58 12.93
CA VAL A 271 -4.33 9.70 13.89
C VAL A 271 -3.81 10.96 13.23
N VAL A 272 -4.50 12.08 13.45
CA VAL A 272 -4.12 13.41 12.96
C VAL A 272 -3.88 14.33 14.15
N ILE A 273 -2.65 14.83 14.27
CA ILE A 273 -2.23 15.73 15.34
C ILE A 273 -2.09 17.15 14.78
N THR A 274 -2.95 18.07 15.19
CA THR A 274 -2.90 19.47 14.79
C THR A 274 -2.09 20.31 15.77
N MET A 275 -1.33 21.27 15.24
CA MET A 275 -0.43 22.14 15.99
C MET A 275 -0.54 23.58 15.48
N GLY A 276 -1.70 24.19 15.72
CA GLY A 276 -1.97 25.59 15.39
C GLY A 276 -2.36 25.85 13.93
N CYS A 277 -2.88 24.85 13.20
CA CYS A 277 -3.42 25.04 11.85
C CYS A 277 -4.88 25.51 11.80
N GLY A 278 -5.57 25.56 12.95
CA GLY A 278 -6.98 25.99 13.04
C GLY A 278 -7.92 25.18 12.15
N ASP A 279 -8.94 25.84 11.59
CA ASP A 279 -9.99 25.22 10.75
C ASP A 279 -9.49 24.77 9.36
N ALA A 280 -8.20 24.95 9.05
CA ALA A 280 -7.63 24.53 7.76
C ALA A 280 -7.49 23.01 7.64
N CYS A 281 -7.61 22.25 8.74
CA CYS A 281 -7.56 20.79 8.72
C CYS A 281 -8.98 20.23 8.51
N PRO A 282 -9.28 19.59 7.36
CA PRO A 282 -10.59 19.02 7.10
C PRO A 282 -10.87 17.85 8.05
N TYR A 283 -12.03 17.88 8.72
CA TYR A 283 -12.48 16.81 9.60
C TYR A 283 -13.12 15.67 8.80
N TYR A 284 -12.71 14.43 9.09
CA TYR A 284 -13.30 13.22 8.52
C TYR A 284 -13.81 12.28 9.63
N PRO A 285 -15.06 11.81 9.56
CA PRO A 285 -15.58 10.83 10.52
C PRO A 285 -14.76 9.53 10.53
N GLY A 286 -14.46 9.01 11.72
CA GLY A 286 -13.73 7.75 11.91
C GLY A 286 -12.21 7.90 12.05
N ILE A 287 -11.66 9.11 11.86
CA ILE A 287 -10.25 9.42 12.11
C ILE A 287 -10.11 10.07 13.48
N ARG A 288 -9.08 9.69 14.23
CA ARG A 288 -8.78 10.32 15.51
C ARG A 288 -8.07 11.64 15.28
N PHE A 289 -8.61 12.72 15.85
CA PHE A 289 -7.97 14.04 15.85
C PHE A 289 -7.56 14.44 17.27
N GLU A 290 -6.36 15.00 17.39
CA GLU A 290 -5.90 15.67 18.62
C GLU A 290 -5.30 17.01 18.29
N ASP A 291 -5.55 18.00 19.15
CA ASP A 291 -4.91 19.31 19.05
C ASP A 291 -3.85 19.46 20.14
N TRP A 292 -2.60 19.63 19.72
CA TRP A 292 -1.49 19.92 20.61
C TRP A 292 -1.23 21.42 20.63
N VAL A 293 -1.63 22.05 21.73
CA VAL A 293 -1.33 23.46 22.01
C VAL A 293 0.16 23.59 22.31
N LEU A 294 0.88 24.25 21.41
CA LEU A 294 2.33 24.45 21.43
C LEU A 294 2.66 25.86 20.94
N ASP A 295 3.70 26.47 21.51
CA ASP A 295 4.17 27.79 21.09
C ASP A 295 4.75 27.78 19.66
N ASP A 296 4.86 28.97 19.06
CA ASP A 296 5.40 29.13 17.72
C ASP A 296 6.92 29.30 17.69
N PRO A 297 7.70 28.36 17.10
CA PRO A 297 9.14 28.54 17.00
C PRO A 297 9.56 29.58 15.95
N ALA A 298 8.62 30.10 15.14
CA ALA A 298 8.93 31.11 14.13
C ALA A 298 9.49 32.39 14.77
N GLY A 299 10.66 32.84 14.31
CA GLY A 299 11.33 34.04 14.82
C GLY A 299 11.92 33.92 16.22
N GLN A 300 11.79 32.76 16.87
CA GLN A 300 12.34 32.51 18.21
C GLN A 300 13.80 32.05 18.15
N GLY A 301 14.54 32.32 19.23
CA GLY A 301 15.90 31.81 19.41
C GLY A 301 15.95 30.35 19.87
N ILE A 302 17.14 29.74 19.83
CA ILE A 302 17.34 28.31 20.11
C ILE A 302 16.80 27.88 21.49
N GLU A 303 16.95 28.70 22.53
CA GLU A 303 16.48 28.34 23.89
C GLU A 303 14.96 28.15 23.95
N ALA A 304 14.19 29.02 23.30
CA ALA A 304 12.74 28.88 23.24
C ALA A 304 12.33 27.68 22.37
N VAL A 305 13.05 27.41 21.28
CA VAL A 305 12.79 26.26 20.42
C VAL A 305 13.10 24.94 21.13
N ARG A 306 14.11 24.88 22.00
CA ARG A 306 14.38 23.70 22.85
C ARG A 306 13.21 23.36 23.76
N VAL A 307 12.60 24.36 24.40
CA VAL A 307 11.40 24.14 25.24
C VAL A 307 10.25 23.53 24.43
N ILE A 308 10.01 24.05 23.22
CA ILE A 308 8.98 23.51 22.32
C ILE A 308 9.32 22.08 21.89
N ARG A 309 10.58 21.83 21.51
CA ARG A 309 11.10 20.50 21.13
C ARG A 309 10.88 19.49 22.25
N ASP A 310 11.26 19.84 23.48
CA ASP A 310 11.18 18.93 24.63
C ASP A 310 9.71 18.60 24.97
N SER A 311 8.81 19.58 24.88
CA SER A 311 7.37 19.33 25.03
C SER A 311 6.82 18.41 23.93
N ILE A 312 7.29 18.57 22.68
CA ILE A 312 6.91 17.67 21.57
C ILE A 312 7.42 16.24 21.84
N LYS A 313 8.65 16.09 22.32
CA LYS A 313 9.25 14.79 22.65
C LYS A 313 8.40 14.01 23.66
N GLU A 314 8.00 14.66 24.75
CA GLU A 314 7.16 14.05 25.78
C GLU A 314 5.80 13.59 25.22
N ARG A 315 5.17 14.42 24.39
CA ARG A 315 3.88 14.09 23.75
C ARG A 315 4.02 12.95 22.75
N VAL A 316 5.09 12.92 21.96
CA VAL A 316 5.39 11.81 21.04
C VAL A 316 5.60 10.51 21.80
N GLN A 317 6.33 10.53 22.92
CA GLN A 317 6.53 9.33 23.76
C GLN A 317 5.21 8.81 24.32
N ALA A 318 4.33 9.69 24.79
CA ALA A 318 2.99 9.32 25.24
C ALA A 318 2.14 8.72 24.09
N LEU A 319 2.18 9.32 22.90
CA LEU A 319 1.48 8.82 21.72
C LEU A 319 1.98 7.43 21.31
N ILE A 320 3.29 7.19 21.34
CA ILE A 320 3.87 5.86 21.05
C ILE A 320 3.36 4.82 22.05
N ALA A 321 3.38 5.14 23.36
CA ALA A 321 2.93 4.23 24.41
C ALA A 321 1.44 3.88 24.28
N GLU A 322 0.63 4.75 23.69
CA GLU A 322 -0.77 4.48 23.41
C GLU A 322 -0.98 3.65 22.14
N LEU A 323 -0.25 3.96 21.07
CA LEU A 323 -0.42 3.31 19.76
C LEU A 323 0.24 1.93 19.69
N LEU A 324 1.27 1.69 20.49
CA LEU A 324 2.04 0.44 20.55
C LEU A 324 2.03 -0.13 21.98
N PRO A 325 0.90 -0.70 22.45
CA PRO A 325 0.79 -1.30 23.77
C PRO A 325 1.63 -2.58 23.93
#